data_AF-A0A950QBK5-F1
#
_entry.id   AF-A0A950QBK5-F1
#
_cell.length_a   1.000
_cell.length_b   1.000
_cell.length_c   1.000
_cell.angle_alpha   90.00
_cell.angle_beta   90.00
_cell.angle_gamma   90.00
#
_symmetry.space_group_name_H-M   'P 1'
#
loop_
_entity.id
_entity.type
_entity.pdbx_description
1 polymer ?
#
loop_
_entity_poly.entity_id
_entity_poly.type
_entity_poly.pdbx_seq_one_letter_code
_entity_poly.pdbx_strand_id
1 'polypeptide(L)' 'MAALLLLLYALARKLRQLRFFNADPSRLLQVVESRMLSQHAAIHVVQAGRRYFLIGSTAGAIATLGEVDSSEIPR' A
#
# COMPACT_ATOMS: atom_id res chain seq x y z
N MET A 1 -17.07 -12.28 -31.77
CA MET A 1 -15.80 -12.20 -31.02
C MET A 1 -15.75 -11.05 -30.00
N ALA A 2 -16.31 -9.87 -30.27
CA ALA A 2 -16.31 -8.74 -29.33
C ALA A 2 -16.97 -9.05 -27.95
N ALA A 3 -18.06 -9.82 -27.94
CA ALA A 3 -18.73 -10.21 -26.69
C ALA A 3 -17.86 -11.09 -25.77
N LEU A 4 -17.07 -12.00 -26.37
CA LEU A 4 -16.14 -12.86 -25.63
C LEU A 4 -15.03 -12.03 -24.97
N LEU A 5 -14.52 -11.02 -25.68
CA LEU A 5 -13.49 -10.11 -25.16
C LEU A 5 -14.00 -9.25 -24.01
N LEU A 6 -15.24 -8.74 -24.11
CA LEU A 6 -15.88 -8.00 -23.02
C LEU A 6 -16.09 -8.88 -21.77
N LEU A 7 -16.48 -10.14 -21.96
CA LEU A 7 -16.69 -11.08 -20.88
C LEU A 7 -15.36 -11.44 -20.18
N LEU A 8 -14.31 -11.70 -20.97
CA LEU A 8 -12.95 -11.92 -20.46
C LEU A 8 -12.41 -10.68 -19.72
N TYR A 9 -12.68 -9.47 -20.23
CA TYR A 9 -12.27 -8.23 -19.57
C TYR A 9 -12.98 -8.04 -18.22
N ALA A 10 -14.29 -8.26 -18.18
CA ALA A 10 -15.07 -8.20 -16.94
C ALA A 10 -14.58 -9.24 -15.92
N LEU A 11 -14.30 -10.46 -16.37
CA LEU A 11 -13.79 -11.55 -15.54
C LEU A 11 -12.38 -11.23 -15.00
N ALA A 12 -11.47 -10.76 -15.85
CA ALA A 12 -10.13 -10.36 -15.44
C ALA A 12 -10.13 -9.16 -14.46
N ARG A 13 -11.11 -8.26 -14.58
CA ARG A 13 -11.31 -7.15 -13.64
C ARG A 13 -11.80 -7.66 -12.28
N LYS A 14 -12.77 -8.59 -12.27
CA LYS A 14 -13.27 -9.21 -11.03
C LYS A 14 -12.22 -10.08 -10.35
N LEU A 15 -11.45 -10.86 -11.11
CA LEU A 15 -10.34 -11.67 -10.58
C LEU A 15 -9.23 -10.82 -9.97
N ARG A 16 -8.92 -9.66 -10.57
CA ARG A 16 -7.99 -8.69 -9.96
C ARG A 16 -8.53 -8.17 -8.63
N GLN A 17 -9.79 -7.77 -8.57
CA GLN A 17 -10.42 -7.33 -7.32
C GLN A 17 -10.42 -8.44 -6.26
N LEU A 18 -10.74 -9.68 -6.62
CA LEU A 18 -10.72 -10.83 -5.71
C LEU A 18 -9.31 -11.16 -5.21
N ARG A 19 -8.27 -10.97 -6.03
CA ARG A 19 -6.87 -11.12 -5.59
C ARG A 19 -6.46 -10.11 -4.52
N PHE A 20 -6.99 -8.89 -4.56
CA PHE A 20 -6.79 -7.91 -3.49
C PHE A 20 -7.57 -8.25 -2.22
N PHE A 21 -8.74 -8.89 -2.34
CA PHE A 21 -9.56 -9.31 -1.19
C PHE A 21 -9.05 -10.60 -0.49
N ASN A 22 -8.43 -11.53 -1.23
CA ASN A 22 -7.88 -12.78 -0.71
C ASN A 22 -6.36 -12.74 -0.47
N ALA A 23 -5.72 -11.59 -0.70
CA ALA A 23 -4.36 -11.41 -0.23
C ALA A 23 -4.44 -11.30 1.31
N ASP A 24 -3.89 -12.30 1.99
CA ASP A 24 -3.71 -12.30 3.43
C ASP A 24 -3.23 -10.90 3.85
N PRO A 25 -4.00 -10.16 4.68
CA PRO A 25 -3.64 -8.80 5.03
C PRO A 25 -2.21 -8.76 5.59
N SER A 26 -1.74 -9.82 6.27
CA SER A 26 -0.35 -9.91 6.75
C SER A 26 0.72 -9.82 5.66
N ARG A 27 0.38 -9.98 4.38
CA ARG A 27 1.29 -9.90 3.22
C ARG A 27 1.12 -8.64 2.36
N LEU A 28 0.13 -7.79 2.64
CA LEU A 28 -0.06 -6.54 1.90
C LEU A 28 0.73 -5.41 2.55
N LEU A 29 1.76 -4.94 1.83
CA LEU A 29 2.45 -3.69 2.10
C LEU A 29 1.81 -2.60 1.24
N GLN A 30 1.22 -1.60 1.88
CA GLN A 30 0.62 -0.46 1.22
C GLN A 30 1.22 0.82 1.77
N VAL A 31 1.71 1.69 0.88
CA VAL A 31 2.07 3.06 1.26
C VAL A 31 0.77 3.86 1.37
N VAL A 32 0.46 4.32 2.57
CA VAL A 32 -0.76 5.09 2.89
C VAL A 32 -0.52 6.55 2.56
N GLU A 33 0.59 7.09 3.05
CA GLU A 33 0.95 8.49 2.87
C GLU A 33 2.46 8.61 2.69
N SER A 34 2.90 9.63 1.96
CA SER A 34 4.30 9.95 1.78
C SER A 34 4.47 11.45 1.76
N ARG A 35 5.36 11.95 2.62
CA ARG A 35 5.68 13.37 2.71
C ARG A 35 7.17 13.56 2.57
N MET A 36 7.58 14.33 1.56
CA MET A 36 8.97 14.75 1.43
C MET A 36 9.29 15.80 2.48
N LEU A 37 10.41 15.62 3.17
CA LEU A 37 10.97 16.58 4.10
C LEU A 37 12.04 17.44 3.42
N SER A 38 12.81 16.84 2.53
CA SER A 38 13.83 17.52 1.72
C SER A 38 14.05 16.77 0.40
N GLN A 39 14.92 17.28 -0.47
CA GLN A 39 15.28 16.62 -1.74
C GLN A 39 15.81 15.19 -1.55
N HIS A 40 16.33 14.87 -0.37
CA HIS A 40 16.98 13.60 -0.07
C HIS A 40 16.38 12.91 1.16
N ALA A 41 15.23 13.36 1.66
CA ALA A 41 14.59 12.78 2.83
C ALA A 41 13.06 12.80 2.72
N ALA A 42 12.43 11.70 3.06
CA ALA A 42 10.98 11.58 3.11
C ALA A 42 10.53 10.71 4.29
N ILE A 43 9.29 10.93 4.72
CA ILE A 43 8.61 10.09 5.68
C ILE A 43 7.45 9.42 4.96
N HIS A 44 7.30 8.12 5.19
CA HIS A 44 6.25 7.30 4.63
C HIS A 44 5.46 6.65 5.77
N VAL A 45 4.14 6.61 5.64
CA VAL A 45 3.29 5.77 6.47
C VAL A 45 2.99 4.53 5.65
N VAL A 46 3.45 3.37 6.12
CA VAL A 46 3.27 2.09 5.43
C VAL A 46 2.42 1.18 6.28
N GLN A 47 1.33 0.70 5.70
CA GLN A 47 0.49 -0.33 6.28
C GLN A 47 1.08 -1.70 5.91
N ALA A 48 1.41 -2.50 6.91
CA ALA A 48 1.72 -3.92 6.74
C ALA A 48 0.62 -4.72 7.45
N GLY A 49 -0.36 -5.18 6.68
CA GLY A 49 -1.58 -5.79 7.19
C GLY A 49 -2.41 -4.90 8.08
N ARG A 50 -2.44 -5.19 9.38
CA ARG A 50 -3.27 -4.44 10.35
C ARG A 50 -2.48 -3.38 11.11
N ARG A 51 -1.17 -3.30 10.88
CA ARG A 51 -0.26 -2.39 11.57
C ARG A 51 0.21 -1.31 10.61
N TYR A 52 0.42 -0.12 11.16
CA TYR A 52 0.98 0.99 10.41
C TYR A 52 2.38 1.29 10.94
N PHE A 53 3.28 1.60 10.03
CA PHE A 53 4.68 1.87 10.34
C PHE A 53 5.06 3.22 9.76
N LEU A 54 5.74 4.01 10.58
CA LEU A 54 6.38 5.23 10.13
C LEU A 54 7.79 4.88 9.64
N ILE A 55 8.05 5.09 8.36
CA ILE A 55 9.31 4.78 7.71
C ILE A 55 9.96 6.09 7.28
N GLY A 56 11.15 6.38 7.80
CA GLY A 56 12.00 7.45 7.30
C GLY A 56 12.89 6.91 6.18
N SER A 57 12.94 7.64 5.07
CA SER A 57 13.89 7.38 4.00
C SER A 57 14.81 8.58 3.82
N THR A 58 16.08 8.28 3.55
CA THR A 58 17.08 9.25 3.12
C THR A 58 17.79 8.73 1.86
N ALA A 59 18.64 9.53 1.23
CA ALA A 59 19.40 9.11 0.05
C ALA A 59 20.30 7.88 0.26
N GLY A 60 20.65 7.52 1.51
CA GLY A 60 21.54 6.38 1.79
C GLY A 60 20.95 5.31 2.71
N ALA A 61 19.79 5.55 3.32
CA ALA A 61 19.23 4.63 4.31
C ALA A 61 17.70 4.72 4.39
N ILE A 62 17.09 3.59 4.71
CA ILE A 62 15.66 3.48 5.05
C ILE A 62 15.59 2.89 6.46
N ALA A 63 14.86 3.53 7.35
CA ALA A 63 14.72 3.11 8.74
C ALA A 63 13.27 3.20 9.19
N THR A 64 12.83 2.21 9.95
CA THR A 64 11.55 2.27 10.66
C THR A 64 11.72 3.19 11.88
N LEU A 65 10.94 4.26 11.92
CA LEU A 65 10.92 5.23 13.03
C LEU A 65 10.02 4.74 14.17
N GLY A 66 8.95 3.99 13.86
CA GLY A 66 8.06 3.42 14.86
C GLY A 66 6.83 2.74 14.27
N GLU A 67 6.09 2.02 15.12
CA GLU A 67 4.74 1.55 14.83
C GLU A 67 3.75 2.65 15.23
N VAL A 68 2.78 2.93 14.37
CA VAL A 68 1.78 3.98 14.55
C VAL A 68 0.42 3.32 14.77
N ASP A 69 -0.31 3.78 15.78
CA ASP A 69 -1.68 3.30 15.98
C ASP A 69 -2.59 3.84 14.87
N SER A 70 -3.49 2.98 14.38
CA SER A 70 -4.50 3.34 13.39
C SER A 70 -5.35 4.57 13.75
N SER A 71 -5.48 4.88 15.04
CA SER A 71 -6.21 6.05 15.55
C SER A 71 -5.50 7.38 15.29
N GLU A 72 -4.20 7.36 15.00
CA GLU A 72 -3.37 8.56 14.79
C GLU A 72 -3.26 8.96 13.30
N ILE A 73 -3.80 8.15 12.39
CA ILE A 73 -3.73 8.39 10.96
C ILE A 73 -4.98 9.17 10.52
N PRO A 74 -4.85 10.42 10.04
CA PRO A 74 -5.98 11.19 9.53
C PRO A 74 -6.58 10.50 8.30
N ARG A 75 -7.91 10.36 8.28
CA ARG A 75 -8.67 9.74 7.18
C ARG A 75 -8.88 10.68 5.99
#